data_AF-A0A4R9JRL5-F1
#
_entry.id   AF-A0A4R9JRL5-F1
#
_cell.length_a   1.000
_cell.length_b   1.000
_cell.length_c   1.000
_cell.angle_alpha   90.00
_cell.angle_beta   90.00
_cell.angle_gamma   90.00
#
_symmetry.space_group_name_H-M   'P 1'
#
loop_
_entity.id
_entity.type
_entity.pdbx_description
1 polymer ?
#
loop_
_entity_poly.entity_id
_entity_poly.type
_entity_poly.pdbx_seq_one_letter_code
_entity_poly.pdbx_strand_id
1 'polypeptide(L)'
;MGQKFVTKVILLCIILLFFSIGCEQKYLSNPAFCAFVVADGESLNAEDLAKLDAGLISNEEYERLIRLRENSTLIACALSILKTKENSNF
;
A
#
# COMPACT_ATOMS: atom_id res chain seq x y z
N MET A 1 -38.51 15.79 -24.80
CA MET A 1 -37.15 16.22 -24.39
C MET A 1 -36.30 15.13 -23.72
N GLY A 2 -36.86 13.98 -23.30
CA GLY A 2 -36.08 12.97 -22.54
C GLY A 2 -35.08 12.12 -23.33
N GLN A 3 -35.35 11.80 -24.60
CA GLN A 3 -34.53 10.84 -25.36
C GLN A 3 -33.09 11.32 -25.63
N LYS A 4 -32.92 12.61 -25.96
CA LYS A 4 -31.58 13.21 -26.20
C LYS A 4 -30.74 13.30 -24.92
N PHE A 5 -31.37 13.35 -23.74
CA PHE A 5 -30.69 13.39 -22.46
C PHE A 5 -30.16 12.00 -22.09
N VAL A 6 -30.99 10.97 -22.24
CA VAL A 6 -30.61 9.58 -21.97
C VAL A 6 -29.45 9.13 -22.88
N THR A 7 -29.47 9.48 -24.17
CA THR A 7 -28.36 9.14 -25.08
C THR A 7 -27.04 9.81 -24.67
N LYS A 8 -27.07 11.05 -24.16
CA LYS A 8 -25.87 11.74 -23.68
C LYS A 8 -25.31 11.11 -22.41
N VAL A 9 -26.17 10.69 -21.49
CA VAL A 9 -25.77 10.00 -20.26
C VAL A 9 -25.14 8.63 -20.58
N ILE A 10 -25.75 7.85 -21.48
CA ILE A 10 -25.21 6.55 -21.89
C ILE A 10 -23.84 6.71 -22.56
N LEU A 11 -23.68 7.69 -23.45
CA LEU A 11 -22.40 7.96 -24.11
C LEU A 11 -21.31 8.34 -23.09
N LEU A 12 -21.64 9.16 -22.09
CA LEU A 12 -20.72 9.54 -21.02
C LEU A 12 -20.27 8.31 -20.21
N CYS A 13 -21.20 7.41 -19.85
CA CYS A 13 -20.87 6.18 -19.13
C CYS A 13 -19.93 5.27 -19.92
N ILE A 14 -20.14 5.14 -21.24
CA ILE A 14 -19.28 4.33 -22.11
C ILE A 14 -17.86 4.92 -22.16
N ILE A 15 -17.73 6.23 -22.29
CA ILE A 15 -16.42 6.92 -22.30
C ILE A 15 -15.69 6.67 -20.97
N LEU A 16 -16.38 6.82 -19.83
CA LEU A 16 -15.79 6.57 -18.51
C LEU A 16 -15.34 5.10 -18.35
N LEU A 17 -16.10 4.14 -18.89
CA LEU A 17 -15.69 2.74 -18.92
C LEU A 17 -14.42 2.54 -19.75
N PHE A 18 -14.30 3.15 -20.92
CA PHE A 18 -13.06 3.07 -21.72
C PHE A 18 -11.84 3.66 -21.01
N PHE A 19 -12.00 4.75 -20.25
CA PHE A 19 -10.90 5.31 -19.45
C PHE A 19 -10.43 4.39 -18.31
N SER A 20 -11.29 3.47 -17.83
CA SER A 20 -10.90 2.50 -16.79
C SER A 20 -10.06 1.33 -17.32
N ILE A 21 -10.09 1.03 -18.63
CA ILE A 21 -9.41 -0.13 -19.23
C ILE A 21 -7.89 0.09 -19.37
N GLY A 22 -7.42 1.35 -19.35
CA GLY A 22 -6.00 1.69 -19.51
C GLY A 22 -5.24 1.96 -18.20
N CYS A 23 -5.89 1.85 -17.04
CA CYS A 23 -5.23 2.04 -15.75
C CYS A 23 -4.54 0.73 -15.35
N GLU A 24 -3.49 0.35 -16.08
CA GLU A 24 -2.57 -0.67 -15.57
C GLU A 24 -1.92 -0.10 -14.32
N GLN A 25 -2.27 -0.66 -13.15
CA GLN A 25 -1.51 -0.39 -11.94
C GLN A 25 -0.08 -0.82 -12.22
N LYS A 26 0.79 0.15 -12.50
CA LYS A 26 2.24 -0.04 -12.42
C LYS A 26 2.52 -0.45 -10.98
N TYR A 27 2.56 -1.75 -10.76
CA TYR A 27 3.06 -2.32 -9.52
C TYR A 27 4.46 -1.75 -9.34
N LEU A 28 4.58 -0.81 -8.40
CA LEU A 28 5.86 -0.28 -7.94
C LEU A 28 6.77 -1.49 -7.78
N SER A 29 7.85 -1.52 -8.56
CA SER A 29 8.79 -2.62 -8.59
C SER A 29 9.06 -3.08 -7.17
N ASN A 30 8.63 -4.30 -6.89
CA ASN A 30 8.73 -5.09 -5.67
C ASN A 30 9.85 -4.71 -4.65
N PRO A 31 11.12 -4.45 -5.04
CA PRO A 31 12.14 -3.98 -4.09
C PRO A 31 11.91 -2.55 -3.54
N ALA A 32 11.36 -1.64 -4.34
CA ALA A 32 11.09 -0.26 -3.92
C ALA A 32 9.96 -0.19 -2.88
N PHE A 33 8.96 -1.06 -3.00
CA PHE A 33 7.89 -1.18 -2.00
C PHE A 33 8.43 -1.72 -0.67
N CYS A 34 9.23 -2.78 -0.70
CA CYS A 34 9.87 -3.30 0.51
C CYS A 34 10.79 -2.26 1.16
N ALA A 35 11.61 -1.55 0.37
CA ALA A 35 12.46 -0.47 0.86
C ALA A 35 11.65 0.68 1.51
N PHE A 36 10.49 1.03 0.93
CA PHE A 36 9.59 2.02 1.50
C PHE A 36 9.03 1.57 2.86
N VAL A 37 8.54 0.33 2.96
CA VAL A 37 7.99 -0.20 4.22
C VAL A 37 9.05 -0.29 5.32
N VAL A 38 10.29 -0.66 4.96
CA VAL A 38 11.42 -0.64 5.91
C VAL A 38 11.71 0.79 6.39
N ALA A 39 11.76 1.77 5.49
CA ALA A 39 12.01 3.17 5.86
C ALA A 39 10.89 3.77 6.74
N ASP A 40 9.64 3.46 6.43
CA ASP A 40 8.49 3.83 7.26
C ASP A 40 8.59 3.19 8.65
N GLY A 41 9.03 1.94 8.71
CA GLY A 41 9.23 1.22 9.96
C GLY A 41 10.29 1.83 10.88
N GLU A 42 11.41 2.29 10.32
CA GLU A 42 12.46 3.00 11.05
C GLU A 42 11.97 4.34 11.62
N SER A 43 11.17 5.09 10.84
CA SER A 43 10.58 6.36 11.31
C SER A 43 9.68 6.14 12.52
N LEU A 44 8.81 5.12 12.47
CA LEU A 44 7.93 4.78 13.57
C LEU A 44 8.71 4.27 14.79
N ASN A 45 9.84 3.59 14.58
CA ASN A 45 10.70 3.15 15.67
C ASN A 45 11.31 4.33 16.43
N ALA A 46 11.75 5.36 15.72
CA ALA A 46 12.24 6.59 16.34
C ALA A 46 11.14 7.32 17.15
N GLU A 47 9.89 7.32 16.65
CA GLU A 47 8.75 7.89 17.38
C GLU A 47 8.42 7.09 18.64
N ASP A 48 8.43 5.76 18.56
CA ASP A 48 8.15 4.89 19.70
C ASP A 48 9.26 4.99 20.76
N LEU A 49 10.53 5.13 20.35
CA LEU A 49 11.64 5.39 21.25
C LEU A 49 11.46 6.73 21.97
N ALA A 50 11.06 7.79 21.26
CA ALA A 50 10.77 9.07 21.87
C ALA A 50 9.60 9.00 22.88
N LYS A 51 8.57 8.18 22.58
CA LYS A 51 7.47 7.91 23.53
C LYS A 51 7.93 7.13 24.75
N LEU A 52 8.85 6.18 24.57
CA LEU A 52 9.44 5.42 25.67
C LEU A 52 10.26 6.34 26.59
N ASP A 53 11.12 7.17 26.00
CA ASP A 53 11.95 8.14 26.73
C ASP A 53 11.10 9.19 27.46
N ALA A 54 9.96 9.57 26.88
CA ALA A 54 8.98 10.45 27.51
C ALA A 54 8.11 9.74 28.59
N GLY A 55 8.27 8.43 28.78
CA GLY A 55 7.48 7.62 29.71
C GLY A 55 6.01 7.45 29.31
N LEU A 56 5.67 7.69 28.04
CA LEU A 56 4.31 7.56 27.51
C LEU A 56 3.93 6.09 27.21
N ILE A 57 4.94 5.24 26.99
CA ILE A 57 4.78 3.79 26.80
C ILE A 57 5.76 3.04 27.70
N SER A 58 5.45 1.79 28.04
CA SER A 58 6.34 0.91 28.78
C SER A 58 7.37 0.23 27.87
N ASN A 59 8.46 -0.28 28.45
CA ASN A 59 9.42 -1.13 27.72
C ASN A 59 8.75 -2.33 27.05
N GLU A 60 7.76 -2.95 27.72
CA GLU A 60 7.04 -4.10 27.19
C GLU A 60 6.20 -3.74 25.96
N GLU A 61 5.54 -2.57 25.98
CA GLU A 61 4.78 -2.10 24.83
C GLU A 61 5.71 -1.70 23.66
N TYR A 62 6.85 -1.07 23.96
CA TYR A 62 7.87 -0.77 22.96
C TYR A 62 8.40 -2.04 22.26
N GLU A 63 8.78 -3.07 23.02
CA GLU A 63 9.22 -4.35 22.45
C GLU A 63 8.13 -5.02 21.61
N ARG A 64 6.87 -4.96 22.08
CA ARG A 64 5.73 -5.50 21.33
C ARG A 64 5.56 -4.80 19.98
N LEU A 65 5.66 -3.47 19.95
CA LEU A 65 5.52 -2.68 18.73
C LEU A 65 6.64 -2.98 17.72
N ILE A 66 7.89 -3.12 18.19
CA ILE A 66 9.02 -3.53 17.33
C ILE A 66 8.72 -4.89 16.69
N ARG A 67 8.40 -5.91 17.49
CA ARG A 67 8.15 -7.27 16.97
C ARG A 67 6.98 -7.31 16.00
N LEU A 68 5.92 -6.55 16.27
CA LEU A 68 4.76 -6.45 15.37
C LEU A 68 5.18 -5.88 14.01
N ARG A 69 6.01 -4.84 14.02
CA ARG A 69 6.47 -4.13 12.83
C ARG A 69 7.48 -4.93 12.01
N GLU A 70 8.40 -5.64 12.67
CA GLU A 70 9.30 -6.58 11.98
C GLU A 70 8.50 -7.66 11.26
N ASN A 71 7.52 -8.26 11.92
CA ASN A 71 6.67 -9.29 11.32
C ASN A 71 5.83 -8.75 10.16
N SER A 72 5.22 -7.56 10.30
CA SER A 72 4.42 -6.97 9.23
C SER A 72 5.28 -6.57 8.03
N THR A 73 6.48 -6.04 8.26
CA THR A 73 7.45 -5.67 7.21
C THR A 73 7.89 -6.90 6.44
N LEU A 74 8.24 -8.00 7.13
CA LEU A 74 8.61 -9.26 6.50
C LEU A 74 7.47 -9.82 5.63
N ILE A 75 6.23 -9.78 6.13
CA ILE A 75 5.06 -10.24 5.37
C ILE A 75 4.83 -9.35 4.15
N ALA A 76 4.89 -8.02 4.30
CA ALA A 76 4.70 -7.08 3.20
C ALA A 76 5.76 -7.27 2.10
N CYS A 77 7.03 -7.43 2.49
CA CYS A 77 8.13 -7.73 1.57
C CYS A 77 8.00 -9.12 0.93
N ALA A 78 7.57 -10.13 1.67
CA ALA A 78 7.35 -11.47 1.10
C ALA A 78 6.21 -11.48 0.08
N LEU A 79 5.09 -10.80 0.37
CA LEU A 79 3.95 -10.66 -0.53
C LEU A 79 4.30 -9.86 -1.78
N SER A 80 5.12 -8.81 -1.65
CA SER A 80 5.59 -8.07 -2.83
C SER A 80 6.43 -8.98 -3.72
N ILE A 81 7.23 -9.90 -3.15
CA ILE A 81 8.04 -10.87 -3.91
C ILE A 81 7.18 -11.94 -4.58
N LEU A 82 6.24 -12.54 -3.86
CA LEU A 82 5.39 -13.61 -4.40
C LEU A 82 4.52 -13.12 -5.56
N LYS A 83 3.94 -11.91 -5.45
CA LYS A 83 3.10 -11.34 -6.50
C LYS A 83 3.88 -11.01 -7.78
N THR A 84 5.18 -10.73 -7.66
CA THR A 84 6.06 -10.55 -8.81
C THR A 84 6.29 -11.86 -9.57
N LYS A 85 6.32 -12.99 -8.85
CA LYS A 85 6.57 -14.32 -9.42
C LYS A 85 5.36 -14.92 -10.15
N GLU A 86 4.13 -14.61 -9.70
CA GLU A 86 2.91 -15.00 -10.42
C GLU A 86 2.67 -14.15 -11.68
N ASN A 87 3.15 -12.91 -11.71
CA ASN A 87 2.97 -11.99 -12.84
C ASN A 87 4.15 -12.01 -13.83
N SER A 88 5.14 -12.87 -13.65
CA SER A 88 6.27 -13.06 -14.57
C SER A 88 6.02 -14.20 -15.57
N ASN A 89 4.82 -14.26 -16.14
CA ASN A 89 4.56 -15.01 -17.38
C ASN A 89 4.83 -14.09 -18.58
N PHE A 90 6.09 -13.72 -18.75
CA PHE A 90 6.71 -13.31 -20.02
C PHE A 90 8.14 -13.86 -20.03
#